data_AF-W9UWD5-F1
#
_entry.id   AF-W9UWD5-F1
#
_cell.length_a   1.000
_cell.length_b   1.000
_cell.length_c   1.000
_cell.angle_alpha   90.00
_cell.angle_beta   90.00
_cell.angle_gamma   90.00
#
_symmetry.space_group_name_H-M   'P 1'
#
loop_
_entity.id
_entity.type
_entity.pdbx_description
1 polymer ?
#
loop_
_entity_poly.entity_id
_entity_poly.type
_entity_poly.pdbx_seq_one_letter_code
_entity_poly.pdbx_strand_id
1 'polypeptide(L)'
;MRTYAEEHFRTEEAFMRLHAYPGLKDHLYQHAAFFRRLGELENDLMIFGPSQRLADRALDITQDWLIDHIADEDMLYALHVKDGARKLQD
;
A
#
# COMPACT_ATOMS: atom_id res chain seq x y z
N MET A 1 -0.33 -7.11 10.96
CA MET A 1 0.05 -6.47 9.68
C MET A 1 -1.09 -6.50 8.68
N ARG A 2 -1.56 -7.68 8.25
CA ARG A 2 -2.64 -7.82 7.25
C ARG A 2 -3.85 -6.91 7.49
N THR A 3 -4.50 -7.02 8.65
CA THR A 3 -5.69 -6.21 8.99
C THR A 3 -5.40 -4.70 8.94
N TYR A 4 -4.24 -4.27 9.45
CA TYR A 4 -3.83 -2.88 9.40
C TYR A 4 -3.65 -2.40 7.95
N ALA A 5 -2.96 -3.16 7.11
CA ALA A 5 -2.77 -2.84 5.70
C ALA A 5 -4.11 -2.80 4.94
N GLU A 6 -5.04 -3.72 5.25
CA GLU A 6 -6.38 -3.75 4.63
C GLU A 6 -7.20 -2.51 4.97
N GLU A 7 -7.14 -2.05 6.22
CA GLU A 7 -7.83 -0.83 6.66
C GLU A 7 -7.17 0.44 6.09
N HIS A 8 -5.84 0.50 6.10
CA HIS A 8 -5.04 1.59 5.53
C HIS A 8 -5.37 1.78 4.04
N PHE A 9 -5.14 0.76 3.23
CA PHE A 9 -5.39 0.80 1.78
C PHE A 9 -6.84 1.09 1.43
N ARG A 10 -7.81 0.53 2.18
CA ARG A 10 -9.23 0.84 1.95
C ARG A 10 -9.52 2.32 2.16
N THR A 11 -8.92 2.92 3.18
CA THR A 11 -9.07 4.34 3.50
C THR A 11 -8.51 5.22 2.38
N GLU A 12 -7.29 4.92 1.93
CA GLU A 12 -6.64 5.65 0.85
C GLU A 12 -7.39 5.53 -0.47
N GLU A 13 -7.79 4.32 -0.85
CA GLU A 13 -8.49 4.15 -2.10
C GLU A 13 -9.88 4.81 -2.08
N ALA A 14 -10.56 4.83 -0.94
CA ALA A 14 -11.80 5.58 -0.79
C ALA A 14 -11.55 7.08 -0.96
N PHE A 15 -10.49 7.60 -0.34
CA PHE A 15 -10.06 8.99 -0.47
C PHE A 15 -9.69 9.36 -1.91
N MET A 16 -8.87 8.54 -2.58
CA MET A 16 -8.49 8.72 -3.98
C MET A 16 -9.69 8.72 -4.92
N ARG A 17 -10.68 7.83 -4.70
CA ARG A 17 -11.94 7.81 -5.47
C ARG A 17 -12.75 9.08 -5.27
N LEU A 18 -12.90 9.53 -4.02
CA LEU A 18 -13.64 10.75 -3.68
C LEU A 18 -13.06 11.98 -4.38
N HIS A 19 -11.74 12.04 -4.52
CA HIS A 19 -11.03 13.16 -5.12
C HIS A 19 -10.65 12.97 -6.59
N ALA A 20 -11.16 11.92 -7.25
CA ALA A 20 -10.88 11.61 -8.65
C ALA A 20 -9.36 11.58 -8.98
N TYR A 21 -8.56 11.02 -8.06
CA TYR A 21 -7.11 10.94 -8.24
C TYR A 21 -6.75 10.13 -9.49
N PRO A 22 -6.01 10.70 -10.47
CA PRO A 22 -5.75 10.04 -11.75
C PRO A 22 -4.89 8.77 -11.62
N GLY A 23 -4.05 8.67 -10.60
CA GLY A 23 -3.17 7.52 -10.36
C GLY A 23 -3.85 6.32 -9.68
N LEU A 24 -5.14 6.40 -9.36
CA LEU A 24 -5.86 5.38 -8.58
C LEU A 24 -5.68 3.96 -9.13
N LYS A 25 -5.72 3.78 -10.46
CA LYS A 25 -5.64 2.44 -11.05
C LYS A 25 -4.32 1.75 -10.75
N ASP A 26 -3.21 2.48 -10.87
CA ASP A 26 -1.88 1.93 -10.63
C ASP A 26 -1.67 1.70 -9.13
N HIS A 27 -2.16 2.62 -8.28
CA HIS A 27 -2.15 2.47 -6.83
C HIS A 27 -2.89 1.20 -6.37
N LEU A 28 -4.06 0.91 -6.94
CA LEU A 28 -4.81 -0.34 -6.68
C LEU A 28 -4.01 -1.59 -7.06
N TYR A 29 -3.27 -1.53 -8.16
CA TYR A 29 -2.43 -2.66 -8.59
C TYR A 29 -1.30 -2.92 -7.60
N GLN A 30 -0.70 -1.86 -7.06
CA GLN A 30 0.34 -1.93 -6.03
C GLN A 30 -0.21 -2.58 -4.74
N HIS A 31 -1.35 -2.11 -4.22
CA HIS A 31 -2.01 -2.73 -3.05
C HIS A 31 -2.35 -4.21 -3.27
N ALA A 32 -2.87 -4.55 -4.45
CA ALA A 32 -3.16 -5.93 -4.79
C ALA A 32 -1.88 -6.80 -4.85
N ALA A 33 -0.77 -6.25 -5.35
CA ALA A 33 0.53 -6.94 -5.38
C ALA A 33 1.08 -7.21 -3.99
N PHE A 34 0.94 -6.26 -3.07
CA PHE A 34 1.31 -6.44 -1.67
C PHE A 34 0.57 -7.63 -1.03
N PHE A 35 -0.76 -7.72 -1.17
CA PHE A 35 -1.51 -8.83 -0.57
C PHE A 35 -1.22 -10.18 -1.19
N ARG A 36 -0.85 -10.23 -2.49
CA ARG A 36 -0.38 -11.47 -3.11
C ARG A 36 0.92 -11.94 -2.46
N ARG A 37 1.92 -11.06 -2.33
CA ARG A 37 3.21 -11.37 -1.68
C ARG A 37 3.02 -11.79 -0.22
N LEU A 38 2.15 -11.09 0.51
CA LEU A 38 1.84 -11.43 1.90
C LEU A 38 1.16 -12.81 2.01
N GLY A 39 0.22 -13.12 1.12
CA GLY A 39 -0.45 -14.42 1.09
C GLY A 39 0.51 -15.57 0.75
N GLU A 40 1.44 -15.36 -0.19
CA GLU A 40 2.50 -16.32 -0.51
C GLU A 40 3.42 -16.58 0.69
N LEU A 41 3.80 -15.51 1.41
CA LEU A 41 4.59 -15.63 2.64
C LEU A 41 3.85 -16.41 3.73
N GLU A 42 2.58 -16.08 3.98
CA GLU A 42 1.74 -16.78 4.96
C GLU A 42 1.59 -18.26 4.61
N ASN A 43 1.38 -18.57 3.34
CA ASN A 43 1.27 -19.96 2.87
C ASN A 43 2.58 -20.73 3.06
N ASP A 44 3.72 -20.15 2.67
CA ASP A 44 5.02 -20.78 2.85
C ASP A 44 5.36 -20.99 4.33
N LEU A 45 4.97 -20.06 5.20
CA LEU A 45 5.12 -20.20 6.65
C LEU A 45 4.29 -21.37 7.19
N MET A 46 3.06 -21.56 6.71
CA MET A 46 2.21 -22.68 7.10
C MET A 46 2.75 -24.03 6.61
N ILE A 47 3.27 -24.09 5.38
CA ILE A 47 3.75 -25.34 4.78
C ILE A 47 5.12 -25.75 5.33
N PHE A 48 6.05 -24.81 5.43
CA PHE A 48 7.46 -25.10 5.70
C PHE A 48 7.90 -24.74 7.12
N GLY A 49 7.07 -24.01 7.88
CA GLY A 49 7.45 -23.47 9.18
C GLY A 49 8.40 -22.27 9.09
N PRO A 50 8.73 -21.65 10.23
CA PRO A 50 9.57 -20.45 10.26
C PRO A 50 11.02 -20.75 9.81
N SER A 51 11.60 -19.81 9.06
CA SER A 51 13.02 -19.85 8.68
C SER A 51 13.57 -18.44 8.46
N GLN A 52 14.90 -18.29 8.47
CA GLN A 52 15.55 -16.99 8.20
C GLN A 52 15.10 -16.40 6.87
N ARG A 53 15.01 -17.22 5.82
CA ARG A 53 14.53 -16.79 4.49
C ARG A 53 13.12 -16.21 4.54
N LEU A 54 12.22 -16.78 5.35
CA LEU A 54 10.86 -16.24 5.50
C LEU A 54 10.86 -14.95 6.32
N ALA A 55 11.72 -14.85 7.33
CA ALA A 55 11.90 -13.63 8.10
C ALA A 55 12.43 -12.49 7.22
N ASP A 56 13.42 -12.76 6.35
CA ASP A 56 13.97 -11.78 5.42
C ASP A 56 12.91 -11.31 4.41
N ARG A 57 12.08 -12.20 3.87
CA ARG A 57 10.95 -11.82 3.01
C ARG A 57 9.88 -11.02 3.75
N ALA A 58 9.62 -11.33 5.03
CA ALA A 58 8.71 -10.51 5.84
C ALA A 58 9.28 -9.09 6.03
N LEU A 59 10.59 -8.97 6.17
CA LEU A 59 11.28 -7.69 6.28
C LEU A 59 11.17 -6.89 4.98
N ASP A 60 11.49 -7.49 3.82
CA ASP A 60 11.36 -6.87 2.49
C ASP A 60 9.93 -6.34 2.23
N ILE A 61 8.90 -7.09 2.61
CA ILE A 61 7.50 -6.65 2.48
C ILE A 61 7.17 -5.48 3.42
N THR A 62 7.71 -5.48 4.65
CA THR A 62 7.34 -4.53 5.71
C THR A 62 8.18 -3.25 5.71
N GLN A 63 9.49 -3.35 5.50
CA GLN A 63 10.43 -2.23 5.53
C GLN A 63 10.61 -1.66 4.14
N ASP A 64 10.92 -2.49 3.15
CA ASP A 64 11.28 -1.95 1.84
C ASP A 64 10.01 -1.56 1.08
N TRP A 65 9.06 -2.48 0.89
CA TRP A 65 7.88 -2.14 0.09
C TRP A 65 6.92 -1.18 0.77
N LEU A 66 6.51 -1.45 2.02
CA LEU A 66 5.44 -0.65 2.65
C LEU A 66 5.89 0.77 3.01
N ILE A 67 7.13 0.96 3.47
CA ILE A 67 7.62 2.28 3.83
C ILE A 67 7.84 3.13 2.58
N ASP A 68 8.46 2.56 1.53
CA ASP A 68 8.67 3.27 0.27
C ASP A 68 7.34 3.62 -0.40
N HIS A 69 6.37 2.70 -0.39
CA HIS A 69 5.01 2.95 -0.89
C HIS A 69 4.35 4.16 -0.18
N ILE A 70 4.45 4.24 1.15
CA ILE A 70 3.91 5.36 1.92
C ILE A 70 4.66 6.67 1.62
N ALA A 71 5.98 6.62 1.51
CA ALA A 71 6.80 7.82 1.32
C ALA A 71 6.63 8.41 -0.09
N ASP A 72 6.53 7.55 -1.10
CA ASP A 72 6.56 7.96 -2.50
C ASP A 72 5.16 8.05 -3.09
N GLU A 73 4.35 6.99 -3.02
CA GLU A 73 3.09 6.90 -3.75
C GLU A 73 1.94 7.58 -2.99
N ASP A 74 1.83 7.36 -1.67
CA ASP A 74 0.74 7.94 -0.88
C ASP A 74 0.84 9.47 -0.80
N MET A 75 2.05 10.01 -0.90
CA MET A 75 2.29 11.45 -0.97
C MET A 75 1.76 12.09 -2.26
N LEU A 76 1.70 11.36 -3.37
CA LEU A 76 1.24 11.90 -4.65
C LEU A 76 -0.25 12.24 -4.63
N TYR A 77 -1.10 11.35 -4.09
CA TYR A 77 -2.52 11.66 -3.97
C TYR A 77 -2.77 12.78 -2.96
N ALA A 78 -1.97 12.85 -1.88
CA ALA A 78 -2.09 13.91 -0.88
C ALA A 78 -1.78 15.29 -1.49
N LEU A 79 -0.74 15.37 -2.31
CA LEU A 79 -0.38 16.59 -3.04
C LEU A 79 -1.43 16.97 -4.08
N HIS A 80 -2.00 15.99 -4.80
CA HIS A 80 -3.07 16.23 -5.77
C HIS A 80 -4.28 16.91 -5.11
N VAL A 81 -4.73 16.39 -3.97
CA VAL A 81 -5.87 16.97 -3.24
C VAL A 81 -5.54 18.35 -2.70
N LYS A 82 -4.32 18.55 -2.17
CA LYS A 82 -3.88 19.85 -1.66
C LYS A 82 -3.83 20.93 -2.77
N ASP A 83 -3.34 20.59 -3.96
CA ASP A 83 -3.30 21.54 -5.08
C ASP A 83 -4.71 21.84 -5.62
N GLY A 84 -5.59 20.84 -5.68
CA GLY A 84 -7.00 21.03 -6.02
C GLY A 84 -7.73 21.94 -5.04
N ALA A 85 -7.49 21.78 -3.73
CA ALA A 85 -8.09 22.62 -2.69
C ALA A 85 -7.64 24.08 -2.78
N ARG A 86 -6.37 24.34 -3.13
CA ARG A 86 -5.86 25.70 -3.30
C ARG A 86 -6.53 26.43 -4.47
N LYS A 87 -6.70 25.76 -5.61
CA LYS A 87 -7.34 26.33 -6.81
C LYS A 87 -8.82 26.68 -6.64
N LEU A 88 -9.50 26.14 -5.61
CA LEU A 88 -10.89 26.45 -5.30
C LEU A 88 -11.06 27.65 -4.35
N GLN A 89 -9.96 28.14 -3.77
CA GLN A 89 -9.95 29.27 -2.83
C GLN A 89 -9.46 30.59 -3.47
N ASP A 90 -8.91 30.51 -4.69
CA ASP A 90 -8.49 31.64 -5.53
C ASP A 90 -9.61 32.00 -6.54
#